data_AF-A0A1V5MWK5-F1
#
_entry.id   AF-A0A1V5MWK5-F1
#
_cell.length_a   1.000
_cell.length_b   1.000
_cell.length_c   1.000
_cell.angle_alpha   90.00
_cell.angle_beta   90.00
_cell.angle_gamma   90.00
#
_symmetry.space_group_name_H-M   'P 1'
#
loop_
_entity.id
_entity.type
_entity.pdbx_description
1 polymer ?
#
loop_
_entity_poly.entity_id
_entity_poly.type
_entity_poly.pdbx_seq_one_letter_code
_entity_poly.pdbx_strand_id
1 'polypeptide(L)'
;MCDNKFNRSIKKNKIPSQLENHKEILGRIEFWKEKIEQLEEEIERAIRQSKMAADKDSKDRAIQKRHRLVFERNYWRGKYARFTMDDVPEGFKNSQLVDIGIITKYSKIYLNTLFEKVYTVKGSIVADFRVMWGIQDEFVKKERINHIHHCVDAIVIACINKENYEKLAAYYHEQEQKWLKNDHSKPAFNKPWETFAEDMKEIEKEVFVSHYTPDVLHKQTKRKLRKRGKIIMKNGRPVYLQGDTVRGSLHKDTFYGAIERPVLNKDGIEEKQIKYVVRKSLINIKASEIEKIVDDKVKEVVARAVEEKILIISASDGQLNKINGKIWLNEQKGVEVKKVRIYQPMVTNPIHLKKQRDKSLLKPKPYKEHYHVMNDGNYLMAIYEGLDKKGKIKRDFEIRSKLEAGEYYKLSVKKFINQQDVSPNEGLLPLVKSANNIEMPLKAIIKIGTMVILWEKSPEEVWDLSISDINKRIYKIIGLSNQRITSSSGNINEYATIVMRYTQEARPGTDLKVMDGAFQTGEEFKAQRKMNHNQFNALVEGYDFKITATGKIIRIK
;
A
#
# COMPACT_ATOMS: atom_id res chain seq x y z
N MET A 1 30.17 0.48 18.58
CA MET A 1 28.81 0.85 18.13
C MET A 1 28.37 2.24 18.59
N CYS A 2 28.83 2.77 19.74
CA CYS A 2 28.66 4.18 20.10
C CYS A 2 29.82 5.08 19.60
N ASP A 3 30.87 4.46 19.05
CA ASP A 3 32.00 5.17 18.46
C ASP A 3 31.62 5.79 17.10
N ASN A 4 31.84 7.10 16.97
CA ASN A 4 31.48 7.89 15.79
C ASN A 4 32.28 7.45 14.56
N LYS A 5 33.56 7.12 14.72
CA LYS A 5 34.43 6.68 13.63
C LYS A 5 33.95 5.34 13.07
N PHE A 6 33.71 4.35 13.93
CA PHE A 6 33.15 3.05 13.58
C PHE A 6 31.82 3.17 12.83
N ASN A 7 30.91 4.03 13.31
CA ASN A 7 29.61 4.21 12.69
C ASN A 7 29.70 4.83 11.28
N ARG A 8 30.64 5.76 11.06
CA ARG A 8 30.81 6.44 9.77
C ARG A 8 31.63 5.64 8.75
N SER A 9 32.68 4.95 9.17
CA SER A 9 33.59 4.26 8.25
C SER A 9 33.24 2.79 8.03
N ILE A 10 32.83 2.07 9.07
CA ILE A 10 32.66 0.61 9.06
C ILE A 10 31.18 0.23 8.96
N LYS A 11 30.34 0.70 9.89
CA LYS A 11 28.93 0.32 9.96
C LYS A 11 28.12 0.88 8.80
N LYS A 12 28.22 2.19 8.53
CA LYS A 12 27.45 2.88 7.49
C LYS A 12 25.97 2.48 7.55
N ASN A 13 25.41 1.97 6.44
CA ASN A 13 24.02 1.54 6.32
C ASN A 13 23.81 0.03 6.57
N LYS A 14 24.84 -0.69 7.03
CA LYS A 14 24.76 -2.14 7.30
C LYS A 14 24.15 -2.39 8.68
N ILE A 15 23.33 -3.44 8.77
CA ILE A 15 22.85 -3.97 10.06
C ILE A 15 23.94 -4.81 10.74
N PRO A 16 23.88 -5.03 12.07
CA PRO A 16 24.94 -5.75 12.79
C PRO A 16 25.30 -7.13 12.22
N SER A 17 24.33 -7.87 11.67
CA SER A 17 24.50 -9.18 11.00
C SER A 17 25.24 -9.10 9.66
N GLN A 18 25.32 -7.92 9.04
CA GLN A 18 26.02 -7.69 7.77
C GLN A 18 27.46 -7.18 7.95
N LEU A 19 27.94 -7.07 9.20
CA LEU A 19 29.30 -6.64 9.50
C LEU A 19 30.24 -7.83 9.58
N GLU A 20 31.47 -7.67 9.08
CA GLU A 20 32.50 -8.71 9.14
C GLU A 20 32.84 -9.10 10.59
N ASN A 21 32.76 -8.14 11.51
CA ASN A 21 32.99 -8.36 12.94
C ASN A 21 31.73 -8.78 13.72
N HIS A 22 30.71 -9.34 13.05
CA HIS A 22 29.46 -9.75 13.71
C HIS A 22 29.68 -10.72 14.89
N LYS A 23 30.63 -11.66 14.76
CA LYS A 23 30.97 -12.61 15.83
C LYS A 23 31.45 -11.91 17.12
N GLU A 24 32.28 -10.87 16.98
CA GLU A 24 32.74 -10.09 18.12
C GLU A 24 31.60 -9.29 18.77
N ILE A 25 30.65 -8.82 17.95
CA ILE A 25 29.46 -8.12 18.43
C ILE A 25 28.58 -9.07 19.25
N LEU A 26 28.38 -10.31 18.78
CA LEU A 26 27.63 -11.34 19.52
C LEU A 26 28.30 -11.66 20.87
N GLY A 27 29.62 -11.86 20.89
CA GLY A 27 30.35 -12.11 22.14
C GLY A 27 30.21 -10.97 23.17
N ARG A 28 30.09 -9.72 22.73
CA ARG A 28 29.88 -8.56 23.62
C ARG A 28 28.46 -8.44 24.17
N ILE A 29 27.48 -9.10 23.57
CA ILE A 29 26.06 -9.03 23.99
C ILE A 29 25.56 -10.32 24.62
N GLU A 30 26.41 -11.33 24.80
CA GLU A 30 26.04 -12.63 25.40
C GLU A 30 25.37 -12.44 26.77
N PHE A 31 25.90 -11.53 27.59
CA PHE A 31 25.32 -11.19 28.89
C PHE A 31 23.88 -10.64 28.82
N TRP A 32 23.43 -10.12 27.67
CA TRP A 32 22.03 -9.71 27.49
C TRP A 32 21.12 -10.93 27.37
N LYS A 33 21.59 -12.00 26.75
CA LYS A 33 20.85 -13.26 26.63
C LYS A 33 20.71 -13.91 28.00
N GLU A 34 21.81 -14.01 28.76
CA GLU A 34 21.80 -14.49 30.14
C GLU A 34 20.84 -13.67 31.01
N LYS A 35 20.86 -12.33 30.87
CA LYS A 35 19.95 -11.45 31.61
C LYS A 35 18.47 -11.63 31.21
N ILE A 36 18.17 -11.95 29.96
CA ILE A 36 16.80 -12.25 29.52
C ILE A 36 16.32 -13.54 30.17
N GLU A 37 17.15 -14.60 30.16
CA GLU A 37 16.84 -15.89 30.77
C GLU A 37 16.60 -15.74 32.28
N GLN A 38 17.47 -15.01 33.00
CA GLN A 38 17.29 -14.69 34.41
C GLN A 38 15.97 -13.96 34.69
N LEU A 39 15.62 -12.96 33.88
CA LEU A 39 14.37 -12.21 34.04
C LEU A 39 13.14 -13.08 33.76
N GLU A 40 13.23 -14.04 32.83
CA GLU A 40 12.14 -15.00 32.58
C GLU A 40 11.89 -15.91 33.80
N GLU A 41 12.95 -16.40 34.43
CA GLU A 41 12.83 -17.18 35.68
C GLU A 41 12.25 -16.34 36.83
N GLU A 42 12.65 -15.08 36.97
CA GLU A 42 12.11 -14.20 38.00
C GLU A 42 10.63 -13.86 37.76
N ILE A 43 10.22 -13.70 36.51
CA ILE A 43 8.80 -13.52 36.13
C ILE A 43 8.00 -14.76 36.52
N GLU A 44 8.50 -15.95 36.24
CA GLU A 44 7.83 -17.19 36.67
C GLU A 44 7.69 -17.28 38.18
N ARG A 45 8.75 -16.95 38.93
CA ARG A 45 8.71 -16.89 40.40
C ARG A 45 7.65 -15.90 40.89
N ALA A 46 7.57 -14.70 40.29
CA ALA A 46 6.56 -13.70 40.63
C ALA A 46 5.13 -14.17 40.29
N ILE A 47 4.94 -14.91 39.19
CA ILE A 47 3.64 -15.52 38.84
C ILE A 47 3.24 -16.55 39.91
N ARG A 48 4.15 -17.45 40.30
CA ARG A 48 3.88 -18.45 41.35
C ARG A 48 3.53 -17.79 42.68
N GLN A 49 4.30 -16.77 43.08
CA GLN A 49 4.04 -15.98 44.30
C GLN A 49 2.66 -15.30 44.27
N SER A 50 2.26 -14.70 43.14
CA SER A 50 0.94 -14.08 43.02
C SER A 50 -0.24 -15.07 43.10
N LYS A 51 -0.02 -16.33 42.71
CA LYS A 51 -1.04 -17.39 42.80
C LYS A 51 -1.13 -18.02 44.19
N MET A 52 -0.02 -18.06 44.93
CA MET A 52 0.08 -18.67 46.26
C MET A 52 -0.09 -17.66 47.41
N ALA A 53 -0.27 -16.37 47.11
CA ALA A 53 -0.41 -15.33 48.12
C ALA A 53 -1.71 -15.51 48.93
N ALA A 54 -1.57 -15.51 50.27
CA ALA A 54 -2.68 -15.67 51.21
C ALA A 54 -3.47 -14.37 51.44
N ASP A 55 -2.83 -13.22 51.27
CA ASP A 55 -3.41 -11.89 51.47
C ASP A 55 -3.30 -11.00 50.21
N LYS A 56 -4.19 -10.01 50.13
CA LYS A 56 -4.31 -9.09 48.97
C LYS A 56 -3.04 -8.27 48.75
N ASP A 57 -2.42 -7.76 49.80
CA ASP A 57 -1.26 -6.87 49.70
C ASP A 57 -0.01 -7.61 49.20
N SER A 58 0.16 -8.87 49.60
CA SER A 58 1.21 -9.74 49.07
C SER A 58 0.98 -10.11 47.60
N LYS A 59 -0.29 -10.31 47.20
CA LYS A 59 -0.66 -10.56 45.80
C LYS A 59 -0.39 -9.34 44.92
N ASP A 60 -0.79 -8.15 45.37
CA ASP A 60 -0.61 -6.91 44.62
C ASP A 60 0.88 -6.56 44.47
N ARG A 61 1.69 -6.75 45.52
CA ARG A 61 3.16 -6.61 45.44
C ARG A 61 3.78 -7.58 44.43
N ALA A 62 3.35 -8.83 44.40
CA ALA A 62 3.83 -9.83 43.44
C ALA A 62 3.44 -9.47 41.99
N ILE A 63 2.24 -8.92 41.78
CA ILE A 63 1.76 -8.44 40.47
C ILE A 63 2.59 -7.24 40.01
N GLN A 64 2.80 -6.23 40.86
CA GLN A 64 3.63 -5.06 40.53
C GLN A 64 5.07 -5.47 40.18
N LYS A 65 5.66 -6.38 40.97
CA LYS A 65 6.99 -6.94 40.70
C LYS A 65 7.04 -7.65 39.35
N ARG A 66 6.05 -8.48 39.03
CA ARG A 66 5.91 -9.13 37.72
C ARG A 66 5.88 -8.11 36.59
N HIS A 67 5.06 -7.06 36.69
CA HIS A 67 4.97 -6.04 35.64
C HIS A 67 6.31 -5.34 35.40
N ARG A 68 7.00 -4.94 36.46
CA ARG A 68 8.35 -4.36 36.38
C ARG A 68 9.32 -5.30 35.66
N LEU A 69 9.36 -6.58 36.04
CA LEU A 69 10.24 -7.58 35.44
C LEU A 69 9.92 -7.81 33.96
N VAL A 70 8.63 -7.83 33.58
CA VAL A 70 8.19 -7.93 32.18
C VAL A 70 8.67 -6.74 31.36
N PHE A 71 8.60 -5.52 31.90
CA PHE A 71 9.13 -4.33 31.22
C PHE A 71 10.64 -4.42 31.03
N GLU A 72 11.38 -4.83 32.07
CA GLU A 72 12.82 -4.99 31.98
C GLU A 72 13.22 -6.09 30.97
N ARG A 73 12.54 -7.25 30.99
CA ARG A 73 12.75 -8.32 30.01
C ARG A 73 12.48 -7.83 28.59
N ASN A 74 11.38 -7.12 28.36
CA ASN A 74 11.03 -6.59 27.05
C ASN A 74 12.11 -5.61 26.53
N TYR A 75 12.66 -4.79 27.41
CA TYR A 75 13.77 -3.90 27.08
C TYR A 75 15.01 -4.68 26.65
N TRP A 76 15.48 -5.66 27.44
CA TRP A 76 16.66 -6.46 27.10
C TRP A 76 16.45 -7.31 25.85
N ARG A 77 15.28 -7.94 25.70
CA ARG A 77 14.90 -8.71 24.51
C ARG A 77 14.88 -7.85 23.25
N GLY A 78 14.31 -6.66 23.34
CA GLY A 78 14.31 -5.69 22.24
C GLY A 78 15.72 -5.21 21.90
N LYS A 79 16.61 -5.07 22.89
CA LYS A 79 18.01 -4.71 22.68
C LYS A 79 18.76 -5.84 21.98
N TYR A 80 18.66 -7.08 22.46
CA TYR A 80 19.31 -8.26 21.90
C TYR A 80 18.86 -8.54 20.46
N ALA A 81 17.54 -8.53 20.21
CA ALA A 81 16.96 -8.78 18.89
C ALA A 81 17.50 -7.83 17.80
N ARG A 82 17.81 -6.58 18.14
CA ARG A 82 18.37 -5.59 17.17
C ARG A 82 19.78 -5.93 16.71
N PHE A 83 20.52 -6.71 17.49
CA PHE A 83 21.88 -7.13 17.15
C PHE A 83 21.92 -8.51 16.51
N THR A 84 20.87 -9.32 16.65
CA THR A 84 20.76 -10.66 16.06
C THR A 84 19.85 -10.73 14.83
N MET A 85 19.15 -9.65 14.47
CA MET A 85 18.25 -9.64 13.31
C MET A 85 19.01 -9.81 11.98
N ASP A 86 18.50 -10.69 11.11
CA ASP A 86 19.03 -10.91 9.76
C ASP A 86 18.40 -9.96 8.72
N ASP A 87 17.23 -9.42 9.02
CA ASP A 87 16.53 -8.42 8.20
C ASP A 87 15.84 -7.38 9.07
N VAL A 88 15.61 -6.18 8.51
CA VAL A 88 14.92 -5.09 9.18
C VAL A 88 13.41 -5.28 8.99
N PRO A 89 12.63 -5.53 10.07
CA PRO A 89 11.18 -5.69 9.93
C PRO A 89 10.56 -4.45 9.28
N GLU A 90 9.51 -4.64 8.47
CA GLU A 90 8.90 -3.56 7.67
C GLU A 90 8.44 -2.36 8.53
N GLY A 91 8.01 -2.62 9.77
CA GLY A 91 7.65 -1.61 10.77
C GLY A 91 8.81 -0.90 11.47
N PHE A 92 10.07 -1.27 11.19
CA PHE A 92 11.28 -0.70 11.80
C PHE A 92 11.83 0.50 11.00
N LYS A 93 11.25 0.80 9.84
CA LYS A 93 11.57 2.02 9.08
C LYS A 93 11.04 3.26 9.79
N ASN A 94 11.82 3.76 10.75
CA ASN A 94 11.73 5.15 11.22
C ASN A 94 11.99 6.19 10.11
N SER A 95 12.22 5.78 8.86
CA SER A 95 12.47 6.68 7.73
C SER A 95 11.34 7.70 7.57
N GLN A 96 10.07 7.28 7.72
CA GLN A 96 8.95 8.22 7.60
C GLN A 96 9.01 9.33 8.66
N LEU A 97 9.33 9.01 9.92
CA LEU A 97 9.45 10.02 10.99
C LEU A 97 10.66 10.93 10.79
N VAL A 98 11.79 10.37 10.33
CA VAL A 98 12.99 11.15 10.00
C VAL A 98 12.72 12.10 8.84
N ASP A 99 12.06 11.61 7.79
CA ASP A 99 11.68 12.40 6.61
C ASP A 99 10.73 13.54 7.00
N ILE A 100 9.71 13.27 7.84
CA ILE A 100 8.81 14.30 8.38
C ILE A 100 9.58 15.36 9.16
N GLY A 101 10.55 14.97 10.00
CA GLY A 101 11.39 15.90 10.75
C GLY A 101 12.22 16.80 9.83
N ILE A 102 12.79 16.24 8.77
CA ILE A 102 13.55 16.99 7.77
C ILE A 102 12.64 17.97 7.02
N ILE A 103 11.47 17.52 6.56
CA ILE A 103 10.48 18.36 5.86
C ILE A 103 10.10 19.54 6.76
N THR A 104 9.67 19.30 7.99
CA THR A 104 9.27 20.36 8.92
C THR A 104 10.40 21.36 9.18
N LYS A 105 11.64 20.89 9.33
CA LYS A 105 12.81 21.77 9.53
C LYS A 105 13.01 22.72 8.35
N TYR A 106 12.99 22.20 7.12
CA TYR A 106 13.18 23.03 5.92
C TYR A 106 11.97 23.90 5.62
N SER A 107 10.74 23.39 5.82
CA SER A 107 9.52 24.18 5.69
C SER A 107 9.50 25.37 6.64
N LYS A 108 9.94 25.21 7.89
CA LYS A 108 10.06 26.33 8.84
C LYS A 108 11.01 27.41 8.33
N ILE A 109 12.21 27.01 7.87
CA ILE A 109 13.21 27.95 7.35
C ILE A 109 12.65 28.70 6.13
N TYR A 110 12.03 27.98 5.20
CA TYR A 110 11.41 28.56 4.01
C TYR A 110 10.26 29.52 4.36
N LEU A 111 9.36 29.14 5.25
CA LEU A 111 8.24 30.01 5.66
C LEU A 111 8.74 31.25 6.40
N ASN A 112 9.82 31.15 7.18
CA ASN A 112 10.44 32.31 7.83
C ASN A 112 11.03 33.33 6.84
N THR A 113 11.28 32.96 5.58
CA THR A 113 11.68 33.95 4.56
C THR A 113 10.50 34.76 4.04
N LEU A 114 9.26 34.32 4.29
CA LEU A 114 8.02 34.93 3.82
C LEU A 114 7.19 35.53 4.95
N PHE A 115 7.26 34.96 6.16
CA PHE A 115 6.44 35.30 7.31
C PHE A 115 7.31 35.50 8.55
N GLU A 116 7.00 36.52 9.35
CA GLU A 116 7.77 36.83 10.56
C GLU A 116 7.56 35.83 11.70
N LYS A 117 6.35 35.27 11.80
CA LYS A 117 5.92 34.44 12.94
C LYS A 117 5.60 33.02 12.50
N VAL A 118 6.62 32.16 12.46
CA VAL A 118 6.47 30.72 12.15
C VAL A 118 6.85 29.86 13.34
N TYR A 119 5.85 29.15 13.87
CA TYR A 119 6.01 28.26 15.01
C TYR A 119 5.90 26.80 14.59
N THR A 120 6.60 25.94 15.32
CA THR A 120 6.54 24.49 15.13
C THR A 120 6.08 23.86 16.43
N VAL A 121 5.02 23.07 16.37
CA VAL A 121 4.46 22.37 17.53
C VAL A 121 4.83 20.89 17.44
N LYS A 122 5.33 20.31 18.55
CA LYS A 122 5.60 18.87 18.62
C LYS A 122 4.30 18.09 18.65
N GLY A 123 4.24 16.97 17.93
CA GLY A 123 3.03 16.13 17.89
C GLY A 123 2.59 15.56 19.25
N SER A 124 3.52 15.40 20.22
CA SER A 124 3.19 15.03 21.59
C SER A 124 2.33 16.10 22.26
N ILE A 125 2.72 17.36 22.15
CA ILE A 125 2.00 18.51 22.71
C ILE A 125 0.60 18.62 22.11
N VAL A 126 0.46 18.43 20.79
CA VAL A 126 -0.86 18.39 20.15
C VAL A 126 -1.73 17.28 20.74
N ALA A 127 -1.15 16.12 21.07
CA ALA A 127 -1.88 15.03 21.70
C ALA A 127 -2.36 15.38 23.11
N ASP A 128 -1.54 16.07 23.90
CA ASP A 128 -1.92 16.51 25.23
C ASP A 128 -3.06 17.53 25.17
N PHE A 129 -3.00 18.51 24.26
CA PHE A 129 -4.08 19.48 24.06
C PHE A 129 -5.38 18.83 23.58
N ARG A 130 -5.32 17.78 22.73
CA ARG A 130 -6.53 17.02 22.36
C ARG A 130 -7.22 16.40 23.57
N VAL A 131 -6.45 15.87 24.51
CA VAL A 131 -6.99 15.29 25.75
C VAL A 131 -7.52 16.38 26.69
N MET A 132 -6.72 17.43 26.91
CA MET A 132 -7.10 18.55 27.80
C MET A 132 -8.37 19.27 27.35
N TRP A 133 -8.56 19.42 26.04
CA TRP A 133 -9.75 20.06 25.48
C TRP A 133 -10.94 19.12 25.29
N GLY A 134 -10.83 17.84 25.66
CA GLY A 134 -11.92 16.87 25.58
C GLY A 134 -12.27 16.40 24.16
N ILE A 135 -11.35 16.56 23.20
CA ILE A 135 -11.50 16.01 21.85
C ILE A 135 -11.25 14.49 21.86
N GLN A 136 -10.36 14.03 22.72
CA GLN A 136 -9.94 12.63 22.83
C GLN A 136 -9.93 12.21 24.30
N ASP A 137 -10.44 11.01 24.60
CA ASP A 137 -10.38 10.46 25.96
C ASP A 137 -8.93 10.12 26.36
N GLU A 138 -8.56 10.38 27.61
CA GLU A 138 -7.18 10.26 28.10
C GLU A 138 -6.57 8.86 27.92
N PHE A 139 -7.40 7.81 28.06
CA PHE A 139 -6.96 6.42 27.99
C PHE A 139 -7.24 5.75 26.63
N VAL A 140 -7.89 6.45 25.70
CA VAL A 140 -8.22 5.91 24.39
C VAL A 140 -7.15 6.34 23.39
N LYS A 141 -6.51 5.34 22.78
CA LYS A 141 -5.51 5.60 21.74
C LYS A 141 -6.21 6.18 20.51
N LYS A 142 -5.65 7.27 19.96
CA LYS A 142 -6.11 7.90 18.71
C LYS A 142 -6.35 6.86 17.61
N GLU A 143 -7.59 6.73 17.19
CA GLU A 143 -7.97 5.90 16.06
C GLU A 143 -7.51 6.56 14.76
N ARG A 144 -6.85 5.78 13.89
CA ARG A 144 -6.35 6.24 12.58
C ARG A 144 -7.19 5.67 11.45
N ILE A 145 -8.51 5.63 11.67
CA ILE A 145 -9.47 5.05 10.73
C ILE A 145 -10.02 6.09 9.76
N ASN A 146 -10.02 7.38 10.13
CA ASN A 146 -10.53 8.47 9.30
C ASN A 146 -9.43 9.52 9.04
N HIS A 147 -9.19 9.92 7.79
CA HIS A 147 -8.21 10.95 7.38
C HIS A 147 -8.45 12.35 7.97
N ILE A 148 -9.66 12.66 8.44
CA ILE A 148 -10.02 13.92 9.12
C ILE A 148 -9.16 14.19 10.35
N HIS A 149 -8.58 13.16 10.95
CA HIS A 149 -7.70 13.34 12.10
C HIS A 149 -6.50 14.26 11.82
N HIS A 150 -6.13 14.51 10.55
CA HIS A 150 -5.15 15.53 10.17
C HIS A 150 -5.72 16.96 10.23
N CYS A 151 -6.99 17.15 9.86
CA CYS A 151 -7.69 18.43 9.95
C CYS A 151 -7.89 18.84 11.41
N VAL A 152 -8.36 17.91 12.26
CA VAL A 152 -8.50 18.13 13.71
C VAL A 152 -7.15 18.51 14.34
N ASP A 153 -6.08 17.80 14.00
CA ASP A 153 -4.74 18.15 14.49
C ASP A 153 -4.31 19.55 14.04
N ALA A 154 -4.63 19.95 12.79
CA ALA A 154 -4.30 21.27 12.27
C ALA A 154 -5.06 22.40 13.00
N ILE A 155 -6.34 22.19 13.32
CA ILE A 155 -7.15 23.15 14.08
C ILE A 155 -6.61 23.28 15.51
N VAL A 156 -6.28 22.16 16.15
CA VAL A 156 -5.65 22.14 17.47
C VAL A 156 -4.34 22.91 17.45
N ILE A 157 -3.48 22.67 16.45
CA ILE A 157 -2.22 23.41 16.27
C ILE A 157 -2.47 24.91 16.11
N ALA A 158 -3.49 25.31 15.34
CA ALA A 158 -3.83 26.72 15.13
C ALA A 158 -4.35 27.40 16.41
N CYS A 159 -5.04 26.65 17.29
CA CYS A 159 -5.57 27.17 18.55
C CYS A 159 -4.54 27.20 19.70
N ILE A 160 -3.41 26.50 19.57
CA ILE A 160 -2.34 26.55 20.56
C ILE A 160 -1.59 27.88 20.42
N ASN A 161 -1.80 28.78 21.39
CA ASN A 161 -1.00 30.00 21.49
C ASN A 161 0.41 29.69 22.05
N LYS A 162 1.35 30.63 21.84
CA LYS A 162 2.74 30.49 22.27
C LYS A 162 2.86 30.31 23.79
N GLU A 163 2.05 31.03 24.55
CA GLU A 163 2.07 31.00 26.02
C GLU A 163 1.67 29.62 26.59
N ASN A 164 0.57 29.05 26.09
CA ASN A 164 0.09 27.72 26.48
C ASN A 164 1.11 26.65 26.10
N TYR A 165 1.72 26.78 24.92
CA TYR A 165 2.81 25.92 24.50
C TYR A 165 4.02 25.99 25.45
N GLU A 166 4.46 27.19 25.79
CA GLU A 166 5.60 27.41 26.69
C GLU A 166 5.32 26.92 28.11
N LYS A 167 4.11 27.17 28.63
CA LYS A 167 3.66 26.64 29.93
C LYS A 167 3.69 25.12 29.98
N LEU A 168 3.17 24.45 28.94
CA LEU A 168 3.18 23.00 28.88
C LEU A 168 4.61 22.45 28.67
N ALA A 169 5.43 23.12 27.87
CA ALA A 169 6.83 22.74 27.70
C ALA A 169 7.63 22.87 29.00
N ALA A 170 7.43 23.96 29.75
CA ALA A 170 8.02 24.15 31.08
C ALA A 170 7.59 23.05 32.05
N TYR A 171 6.30 22.69 32.05
CA TYR A 171 5.81 21.54 32.83
C TYR A 171 6.56 20.25 32.51
N TYR A 172 6.80 19.93 31.23
CA TYR A 172 7.59 18.74 30.86
C TYR A 172 9.06 18.82 31.28
N HIS A 173 9.66 20.01 31.27
CA HIS A 173 11.03 20.20 31.75
C HIS A 173 11.14 20.03 33.28
N GLU A 174 10.12 20.45 34.02
CA GLU A 174 10.05 20.36 35.48
C GLU A 174 9.44 19.04 35.97
N GLN A 175 8.94 18.19 35.06
CA GLN A 175 8.14 17.01 35.40
C GLN A 175 8.89 16.08 36.35
N GLU A 176 10.17 15.83 36.12
CA GLU A 176 11.01 14.97 36.97
C GLU A 176 11.13 15.54 38.39
N GLN A 177 11.30 16.86 38.53
CA GLN A 177 11.37 17.55 39.82
C GLN A 177 10.02 17.61 40.55
N LYS A 178 8.91 17.76 39.82
CA LYS A 178 7.55 17.70 40.39
C LYS A 178 7.19 16.29 40.83
N TRP A 179 7.59 15.29 40.07
CA TRP A 179 7.40 13.88 40.40
C TRP A 179 8.16 13.50 41.69
N LEU A 180 9.39 14.00 41.85
CA LEU A 180 10.16 13.87 43.11
C LEU A 180 9.48 14.53 44.32
N LYS A 181 8.61 15.53 44.09
CA LYS A 181 7.84 16.25 45.11
C LYS A 181 6.40 15.71 45.30
N ASN A 182 6.07 14.55 44.72
CA ASN A 182 4.71 13.96 44.70
C ASN A 182 3.62 14.89 44.11
N ASP A 183 4.00 15.86 43.26
CA ASP A 183 3.05 16.66 42.50
C ASP A 183 2.87 16.05 41.10
N HIS A 184 1.65 15.60 40.82
CA HIS A 184 1.26 14.99 39.54
C HIS A 184 0.23 15.84 38.78
N SER A 185 0.01 17.08 39.20
CA SER A 185 -0.99 17.96 38.58
C SER A 185 -0.54 18.41 37.19
N LYS A 186 -1.32 18.06 36.16
CA LYS A 186 -1.13 18.59 34.81
C LYS A 186 -1.69 20.02 34.76
N PRO A 187 -1.05 20.95 34.02
CA PRO A 187 -1.63 22.28 33.81
C PRO A 187 -2.96 22.15 33.06
N ALA A 188 -3.99 22.85 33.57
CA ALA A 188 -5.27 22.98 32.90
C ALA A 188 -5.24 24.17 31.95
N PHE A 189 -5.75 23.99 30.73
CA PHE A 189 -5.91 25.05 29.75
C PHE A 189 -7.36 25.16 29.33
N ASN A 190 -7.89 26.37 29.30
CA ASN A 190 -9.24 26.61 28.82
C ASN A 190 -9.37 26.19 27.35
N LYS A 191 -10.56 25.69 26.99
CA LYS A 191 -10.92 25.46 25.59
C LYS A 191 -10.84 26.79 24.83
N PRO A 192 -10.52 26.77 23.52
CA PRO A 192 -10.55 27.98 22.69
C PRO A 192 -11.91 28.69 22.68
N TRP A 193 -13.01 27.92 22.72
CA TRP A 193 -14.38 28.38 22.94
C TRP A 193 -15.21 27.26 23.60
N GLU A 194 -16.43 27.56 24.07
CA GLU A 194 -17.22 26.66 24.92
C GLU A 194 -17.52 25.29 24.27
N THR A 195 -18.02 25.32 23.03
CA THR A 195 -18.42 24.14 22.23
C THR A 195 -17.28 23.51 21.43
N PHE A 196 -16.01 23.85 21.73
CA PHE A 196 -14.87 23.43 20.90
C PHE A 196 -14.79 21.92 20.68
N ALA A 197 -15.06 21.12 21.72
CA ALA A 197 -14.98 19.66 21.62
C ALA A 197 -16.13 19.09 20.77
N GLU A 198 -17.31 19.68 20.90
CA GLU A 198 -18.53 19.34 20.19
C GLU A 198 -18.36 19.67 18.69
N ASP A 199 -17.89 20.88 18.38
CA ASP A 199 -17.66 21.33 17.01
C ASP A 199 -16.59 20.48 16.30
N MET A 200 -15.53 20.07 17.03
CA MET A 200 -14.52 19.15 16.49
C MET A 200 -15.06 17.74 16.20
N LYS A 201 -16.16 17.31 16.84
CA LYS A 201 -16.83 16.05 16.51
C LYS A 201 -17.74 16.21 15.29
N GLU A 202 -18.36 17.38 15.12
CA GLU A 202 -19.23 17.64 13.96
C GLU A 202 -18.46 17.88 12.66
N ILE A 203 -17.23 18.38 12.75
CA ILE A 203 -16.39 18.70 11.59
C ILE A 203 -16.18 17.52 10.62
N GLU A 204 -16.27 16.28 11.11
CA GLU A 204 -16.17 15.07 10.29
C GLU A 204 -17.26 15.01 9.20
N LYS A 205 -18.43 15.57 9.48
CA LYS A 205 -19.57 15.59 8.55
C LYS A 205 -19.42 16.68 7.50
N GLU A 206 -18.59 17.70 7.73
CA GLU A 206 -18.50 18.89 6.89
C GLU A 206 -17.25 18.94 6.00
N VAL A 207 -16.19 18.21 6.36
CA VAL A 207 -14.91 18.30 5.67
C VAL A 207 -14.76 17.24 4.56
N PHE A 208 -14.55 17.73 3.33
CA PHE A 208 -14.13 16.89 2.21
C PHE A 208 -12.64 16.57 2.29
N VAL A 209 -12.30 15.29 2.14
CA VAL A 209 -10.89 14.86 2.00
C VAL A 209 -10.53 14.76 0.52
N SER A 210 -9.78 15.75 0.02
CA SER A 210 -9.22 15.73 -1.33
C SER A 210 -7.99 14.82 -1.40
N HIS A 211 -7.92 13.99 -2.43
CA HIS A 211 -6.76 13.15 -2.71
C HIS A 211 -6.10 13.58 -4.00
N TYR A 212 -4.80 13.90 -3.92
CA TYR A 212 -4.00 14.15 -5.12
C TYR A 212 -3.11 12.95 -5.44
N THR A 213 -3.34 12.33 -6.60
CA THR A 213 -2.45 11.31 -7.15
C THR A 213 -1.74 11.89 -8.38
N PRO A 214 -0.41 12.12 -8.33
CA PRO A 214 0.30 12.71 -9.44
C PRO A 214 0.36 11.74 -10.64
N ASP A 215 -0.11 12.20 -11.80
CA ASP A 215 0.10 11.48 -13.06
C ASP A 215 1.55 11.70 -13.53
N VAL A 216 2.36 10.64 -13.43
CA VAL A 216 3.78 10.68 -13.76
C VAL A 216 4.16 9.77 -14.92
N LEU A 217 3.27 8.90 -15.40
CA LEU A 217 3.60 7.86 -16.37
C LEU A 217 4.20 8.46 -17.66
N HIS A 218 3.58 9.54 -18.14
CA HIS A 218 3.95 10.25 -19.36
C HIS A 218 5.19 11.16 -19.21
N LYS A 219 5.71 11.36 -17.99
CA LYS A 219 6.81 12.28 -17.71
C LYS A 219 8.15 11.67 -18.10
N GLN A 220 8.76 12.24 -19.15
CA GLN A 220 10.06 11.81 -19.64
C GLN A 220 11.19 12.11 -18.64
N THR A 221 12.18 11.22 -18.60
CA THR A 221 13.37 11.40 -17.78
C THR A 221 14.43 12.16 -18.56
N LYS A 222 15.00 13.19 -17.94
CA LYS A 222 16.06 14.01 -18.52
C LYS A 222 17.19 14.14 -17.50
N ARG A 223 18.40 13.68 -17.84
CA ARG A 223 19.56 13.77 -16.95
C ARG A 223 20.65 14.62 -17.58
N LYS A 224 21.19 15.60 -16.84
CA LYS A 224 22.34 16.39 -17.30
C LYS A 224 23.56 15.48 -17.43
N LEU A 225 24.22 15.48 -18.59
CA LEU A 225 25.45 14.73 -18.81
C LEU A 225 26.57 15.36 -17.97
N ARG A 226 27.25 14.54 -17.19
CA ARG A 226 28.39 14.96 -16.37
C ARG A 226 29.62 14.15 -16.73
N LYS A 227 30.77 14.82 -16.83
CA LYS A 227 32.10 14.18 -16.96
C LYS A 227 32.98 14.72 -15.84
N ARG A 228 33.48 13.84 -14.97
CA ARG A 228 34.24 14.21 -13.76
C ARG A 228 33.50 15.23 -12.86
N GLY A 229 32.20 15.02 -12.63
CA GLY A 229 31.38 15.87 -11.76
C GLY A 229 30.87 17.18 -12.39
N LYS A 230 31.54 17.70 -13.43
CA LYS A 230 31.13 18.93 -14.15
C LYS A 230 30.08 18.62 -15.22
N ILE A 231 29.08 19.51 -15.36
CA ILE A 231 28.05 19.43 -16.40
C ILE A 231 28.71 19.75 -17.74
N ILE A 232 28.52 18.87 -18.74
CA ILE A 232 28.98 19.14 -20.09
C ILE A 232 28.03 20.15 -20.74
N MET A 233 28.61 21.23 -21.27
CA MET A 233 27.90 22.26 -22.02
C MET A 233 28.24 22.11 -23.50
N LYS A 234 27.24 22.27 -24.37
CA LYS A 234 27.41 22.39 -25.83
C LYS A 234 26.67 23.65 -26.26
N ASN A 235 27.38 24.58 -26.91
CA ASN A 235 26.84 25.88 -27.34
C ASN A 235 26.15 26.66 -26.19
N GLY A 236 26.80 26.73 -25.02
CA GLY A 236 26.27 27.44 -23.85
C GLY A 236 25.07 26.77 -23.15
N ARG A 237 24.60 25.60 -23.62
CA ARG A 237 23.48 24.86 -23.03
C ARG A 237 23.93 23.52 -22.44
N PRO A 238 23.37 23.07 -21.30
CA PRO A 238 23.68 21.75 -20.74
C PRO A 238 23.30 20.63 -21.72
N VAL A 239 24.19 19.68 -21.94
CA VAL A 239 23.87 18.46 -22.69
C VAL A 239 23.02 17.55 -21.80
N TYR A 240 21.91 17.07 -22.34
CA TYR A 240 21.00 16.18 -21.64
C TYR A 240 21.01 14.79 -22.28
N LEU A 241 21.13 13.77 -21.43
CA LEU A 241 20.81 12.39 -21.77
C LEU A 241 19.30 12.21 -21.66
N GLN A 242 18.66 11.94 -22.80
CA GLN A 242 17.23 11.72 -22.91
C GLN A 242 16.98 10.58 -23.91
N GLY A 243 15.94 9.78 -23.67
CA GLY A 243 15.52 8.68 -24.53
C GLY A 243 14.09 8.28 -24.21
N ASP A 244 13.63 7.16 -24.77
CA ASP A 244 12.32 6.60 -24.47
C ASP A 244 12.26 6.16 -23.01
N THR A 245 11.41 6.83 -22.22
CA THR A 245 11.25 6.52 -20.81
C THR A 245 9.78 6.59 -20.41
N VAL A 246 9.40 5.73 -19.47
CA VAL A 246 8.07 5.67 -18.87
C VAL A 246 8.27 5.49 -17.36
N ARG A 247 7.48 6.19 -16.54
CA ARG A 247 7.63 6.11 -15.07
C ARG A 247 6.57 5.20 -14.45
N GLY A 248 7.02 4.13 -13.83
CA GLY A 248 6.17 3.19 -13.09
C GLY A 248 6.43 1.76 -13.52
N SER A 249 5.94 0.82 -12.71
CA SER A 249 5.98 -0.60 -13.03
C SER A 249 4.96 -0.91 -14.13
N LEU A 250 5.39 -1.53 -15.22
CA LEU A 250 4.58 -1.83 -16.42
C LEU A 250 3.91 -3.20 -16.34
N HIS A 251 4.50 -4.10 -15.57
CA HIS A 251 4.04 -5.47 -15.32
C HIS A 251 4.74 -5.98 -14.05
N LYS A 252 4.24 -7.07 -13.46
CA LYS A 252 4.88 -7.69 -12.30
C LYS A 252 6.20 -8.36 -12.69
N ASP A 253 7.11 -8.48 -11.73
CA ASP A 253 8.47 -8.99 -11.97
C ASP A 253 8.53 -10.50 -12.27
N THR A 254 7.49 -11.25 -11.88
CA THR A 254 7.46 -12.70 -12.04
C THR A 254 7.19 -13.11 -13.48
N PHE A 255 8.13 -13.84 -14.07
CA PHE A 255 7.95 -14.52 -15.35
C PHE A 255 7.30 -15.90 -15.14
N TYR A 256 6.29 -16.19 -15.96
CA TYR A 256 5.57 -17.46 -15.96
C TYR A 256 5.92 -18.27 -17.21
N GLY A 257 6.07 -19.59 -17.03
CA GLY A 257 6.06 -20.54 -18.14
C GLY A 257 4.63 -20.92 -18.49
N ALA A 258 4.41 -21.34 -19.74
CA ALA A 258 3.12 -21.86 -20.20
C ALA A 258 3.25 -23.34 -20.55
N ILE A 259 2.26 -24.13 -20.15
CA ILE A 259 2.13 -25.55 -20.49
C ILE A 259 0.72 -25.83 -20.98
N GLU A 260 0.59 -26.77 -21.89
CA GLU A 260 -0.71 -27.27 -22.37
C GLU A 260 -1.08 -28.49 -21.53
N ARG A 261 -2.33 -28.54 -21.05
CA ARG A 261 -2.88 -29.68 -20.32
C ARG A 261 -4.27 -30.04 -20.86
N PRO A 262 -4.60 -31.33 -21.00
CA PRO A 262 -5.98 -31.73 -21.23
C PRO A 262 -6.80 -31.40 -19.98
N VAL A 263 -7.96 -30.78 -20.18
CA VAL A 263 -8.94 -30.46 -19.14
C VAL A 263 -10.29 -30.94 -19.66
N LEU A 264 -11.03 -31.67 -18.83
CA LEU A 264 -12.39 -32.09 -19.18
C LEU A 264 -13.32 -30.88 -19.09
N ASN A 265 -14.03 -30.59 -20.17
CA ASN A 265 -15.13 -29.63 -20.17
C ASN A 265 -16.35 -30.19 -19.45
N LYS A 266 -17.36 -29.33 -19.24
CA LYS A 266 -18.63 -29.72 -18.58
C LYS A 266 -19.33 -30.89 -19.28
N ASP A 267 -19.08 -31.08 -20.56
CA ASP A 267 -19.65 -32.15 -21.39
C ASP A 267 -18.78 -33.41 -21.44
N GLY A 268 -17.74 -33.52 -20.60
CA GLY A 268 -16.84 -34.69 -20.54
C GLY A 268 -15.83 -34.78 -21.69
N ILE A 269 -15.75 -33.75 -22.54
CA ILE A 269 -14.82 -33.69 -23.67
C ILE A 269 -13.47 -33.13 -23.20
N GLU A 270 -12.36 -33.78 -23.55
CA GLU A 270 -11.02 -33.27 -23.27
C GLU A 270 -10.68 -32.08 -24.18
N GLU A 271 -10.58 -30.89 -23.59
CA GLU A 271 -10.07 -29.70 -24.26
C GLU A 271 -8.65 -29.37 -23.79
N LYS A 272 -7.79 -28.97 -24.73
CA LYS A 272 -6.42 -28.54 -24.42
C LYS A 272 -6.43 -27.11 -23.90
N GLN A 273 -6.15 -26.94 -22.62
CA GLN A 273 -6.06 -25.63 -21.99
C GLN A 273 -4.61 -25.25 -21.66
N ILE A 274 -4.25 -23.98 -21.93
CA ILE A 274 -2.96 -23.42 -21.52
C ILE A 274 -3.03 -23.04 -20.05
N LYS A 275 -2.11 -23.59 -19.25
CA LYS A 275 -1.91 -23.25 -17.84
C LYS A 275 -0.55 -22.60 -17.62
N TYR A 276 -0.49 -21.66 -16.69
CA TYR A 276 0.73 -20.93 -16.35
C TYR A 276 1.38 -21.48 -15.09
N VAL A 277 2.72 -21.47 -15.07
CA VAL A 277 3.53 -22.08 -14.03
C VAL A 277 4.71 -21.20 -13.64
N VAL A 278 5.15 -21.29 -12.39
CA VAL A 278 6.37 -20.65 -11.91
C VAL A 278 7.28 -21.69 -11.26
N ARG A 279 8.59 -21.51 -11.36
CA ARG A 279 9.57 -22.38 -10.71
C ARG A 279 9.94 -21.80 -9.35
N LYS A 280 9.63 -22.51 -8.26
CA LYS A 280 9.89 -22.08 -6.88
C LYS A 280 10.88 -23.02 -6.19
N SER A 281 11.71 -22.46 -5.32
CA SER A 281 12.60 -23.24 -4.45
C SER A 281 11.80 -23.92 -3.35
N LEU A 282 12.20 -25.12 -2.94
CA LEU A 282 11.60 -25.80 -1.78
C LEU A 282 11.76 -25.00 -0.48
N ILE A 283 12.81 -24.18 -0.41
CA ILE A 283 13.05 -23.26 0.72
C ILE A 283 11.93 -22.21 0.83
N ASN A 284 11.25 -21.87 -0.27
CA ASN A 284 10.27 -20.78 -0.32
C ASN A 284 8.84 -21.27 -0.60
N ILE A 285 8.59 -22.59 -0.62
CA ILE A 285 7.27 -23.15 -0.94
C ILE A 285 6.32 -23.07 0.26
N LYS A 286 5.05 -22.75 0.02
CA LYS A 286 4.00 -22.76 1.04
C LYS A 286 3.31 -24.13 1.08
N ALA A 287 2.73 -24.49 2.21
CA ALA A 287 1.96 -25.74 2.34
C ALA A 287 0.84 -25.86 1.28
N SER A 288 0.07 -24.78 1.07
CA SER A 288 -1.00 -24.70 0.06
C SER A 288 -0.54 -24.71 -1.40
N GLU A 289 0.77 -24.70 -1.65
CA GLU A 289 1.36 -24.78 -2.99
C GLU A 289 1.85 -26.18 -3.36
N ILE A 290 2.00 -27.09 -2.40
CA ILE A 290 2.46 -28.47 -2.65
C ILE A 290 1.45 -29.20 -3.54
N GLU A 291 0.16 -29.03 -3.27
CA GLU A 291 -0.90 -29.61 -4.09
C GLU A 291 -0.89 -29.11 -5.54
N LYS A 292 -0.31 -27.93 -5.77
CA LYS A 292 -0.24 -27.24 -7.07
C LYS A 292 1.04 -27.58 -7.83
N ILE A 293 1.88 -28.50 -7.35
CA ILE A 293 3.05 -28.97 -8.09
C ILE A 293 2.58 -29.65 -9.39
N VAL A 294 3.28 -29.36 -10.48
CA VAL A 294 2.85 -29.74 -11.84
C VAL A 294 3.07 -31.20 -12.17
N ASP A 295 4.12 -31.81 -11.62
CA ASP A 295 4.53 -33.20 -11.88
C ASP A 295 4.13 -34.06 -10.69
N ASP A 296 3.30 -35.09 -10.94
CA ASP A 296 2.68 -35.90 -9.88
C ASP A 296 3.71 -36.69 -9.09
N LYS A 297 4.73 -37.23 -9.74
CA LYS A 297 5.82 -37.96 -9.06
C LYS A 297 6.63 -37.02 -8.18
N VAL A 298 6.97 -35.84 -8.68
CA VAL A 298 7.69 -34.83 -7.88
C VAL A 298 6.82 -34.34 -6.72
N LYS A 299 5.50 -34.22 -6.92
CA LYS A 299 4.54 -33.85 -5.88
C LYS A 299 4.53 -34.87 -4.74
N GLU A 300 4.44 -36.16 -5.06
CA GLU A 300 4.51 -37.25 -4.09
C GLU A 300 5.82 -37.24 -3.30
N VAL A 301 6.96 -37.08 -3.98
CA VAL A 301 8.29 -37.01 -3.33
C VAL A 301 8.37 -35.84 -2.36
N VAL A 302 7.86 -34.66 -2.75
CA VAL A 302 7.87 -33.48 -1.87
C VAL A 302 6.88 -33.64 -0.71
N ALA A 303 5.71 -34.23 -0.94
CA ALA A 303 4.74 -34.50 0.12
C ALA A 303 5.32 -35.45 1.18
N ARG A 304 5.97 -36.54 0.74
CA ARG A 304 6.66 -37.48 1.62
C ARG A 304 7.79 -36.81 2.41
N ALA A 305 8.58 -35.96 1.76
CA ALA A 305 9.64 -35.21 2.44
C ALA A 305 9.11 -34.28 3.55
N VAL A 306 7.87 -33.79 3.43
CA VAL A 306 7.21 -33.00 4.48
C VAL A 306 6.75 -33.89 5.63
N GLU A 307 6.15 -35.05 5.32
CA GLU A 307 5.72 -36.05 6.30
C GLU A 307 6.90 -36.59 7.12
N GLU A 308 8.01 -36.91 6.46
CA GLU A 308 9.26 -37.38 7.07
C GLU A 308 10.06 -36.26 7.76
N LYS A 309 9.56 -35.01 7.78
CA LYS A 309 10.22 -33.83 8.37
C LYS A 309 11.61 -33.52 7.80
N ILE A 310 11.90 -34.00 6.58
CA ILE A 310 13.06 -33.59 5.79
C ILE A 310 12.86 -32.14 5.31
N LEU A 311 11.63 -31.79 4.92
CA LEU A 311 11.22 -30.42 4.60
C LEU A 311 10.25 -29.92 5.67
N ILE A 312 10.69 -28.96 6.48
CA ILE A 312 9.86 -28.30 7.49
C ILE A 312 9.40 -26.96 6.92
N ILE A 313 8.09 -26.86 6.65
CA ILE A 313 7.46 -25.65 6.13
C ILE A 313 7.25 -24.67 7.28
N SER A 314 7.68 -23.42 7.08
CA SER A 314 7.47 -22.36 8.06
C SER A 314 6.00 -21.94 8.12
N ALA A 315 5.51 -21.62 9.32
CA ALA A 315 4.12 -21.22 9.53
C ALA A 315 3.82 -19.76 9.11
N SER A 316 4.87 -18.95 8.91
CA SER A 316 4.75 -17.52 8.60
C SER A 316 5.22 -17.20 7.21
N ASP A 317 4.42 -16.42 6.48
CA ASP A 317 4.78 -15.93 5.15
C ASP A 317 6.08 -15.11 5.20
N GLY A 318 7.07 -15.50 4.41
CA GLY A 318 8.37 -14.82 4.30
C GLY A 318 9.51 -15.45 5.09
N GLN A 319 9.23 -16.44 5.95
CA GLN A 319 10.28 -17.25 6.55
C GLN A 319 10.76 -18.35 5.60
N LEU A 320 12.06 -18.66 5.66
CA LEU A 320 12.65 -19.74 4.87
C LEU A 320 12.32 -21.09 5.52
N ASN A 321 11.94 -22.07 4.70
CA ASN A 321 11.73 -23.43 5.15
C ASN A 321 13.05 -24.09 5.53
N LYS A 322 13.03 -24.95 6.56
CA LYS A 322 14.20 -25.72 6.97
C LYS A 322 14.25 -27.04 6.21
N ILE A 323 15.41 -27.37 5.66
CA ILE A 323 15.62 -28.64 4.97
C ILE A 323 16.71 -29.42 5.73
N ASN A 324 16.33 -30.54 6.35
CA ASN A 324 17.19 -31.35 7.21
C ASN A 324 17.92 -32.47 6.44
N GLY A 325 17.92 -32.43 5.11
CA GLY A 325 18.50 -33.47 4.26
C GLY A 325 18.42 -33.12 2.78
N LYS A 326 18.67 -34.11 1.92
CA LYS A 326 18.46 -33.97 0.47
C LYS A 326 17.15 -34.64 0.09
N ILE A 327 16.42 -34.04 -0.85
CA ILE A 327 15.16 -34.57 -1.36
C ILE A 327 15.46 -35.14 -2.73
N TRP A 328 15.42 -36.46 -2.86
CA TRP A 328 15.82 -37.17 -4.07
C TRP A 328 14.63 -37.54 -4.93
N LEU A 329 14.68 -37.23 -6.22
CA LEU A 329 13.77 -37.83 -7.21
C LEU A 329 14.26 -39.23 -7.60
N ASN A 330 15.57 -39.39 -7.70
CA ASN A 330 16.23 -40.68 -7.91
C ASN A 330 17.61 -40.61 -7.23
N GLU A 331 17.74 -41.31 -6.11
CA GLU A 331 18.96 -41.32 -5.30
C GLU A 331 20.12 -42.04 -6.00
N GLN A 332 19.84 -43.19 -6.65
CA GLN A 332 20.85 -43.96 -7.38
C GLN A 332 21.50 -43.15 -8.52
N LYS A 333 20.73 -42.25 -9.16
CA LYS A 333 21.21 -41.37 -10.23
C LYS A 333 21.66 -39.99 -9.73
N GLY A 334 21.63 -39.74 -8.42
CA GLY A 334 22.01 -38.46 -7.82
C GLY A 334 21.13 -37.28 -8.26
N VAL A 335 19.85 -37.51 -8.58
CA VAL A 335 18.93 -36.48 -9.07
C VAL A 335 18.17 -35.85 -7.90
N GLU A 336 18.68 -34.73 -7.40
CA GLU A 336 18.10 -33.98 -6.28
C GLU A 336 17.03 -32.96 -6.74
N VAL A 337 15.93 -32.86 -5.99
CA VAL A 337 14.87 -31.88 -6.18
C VAL A 337 15.15 -30.64 -5.34
N LYS A 338 15.63 -29.57 -5.96
CA LYS A 338 15.82 -28.26 -5.28
C LYS A 338 14.71 -27.27 -5.55
N LYS A 339 14.08 -27.38 -6.73
CA LYS A 339 13.06 -26.44 -7.22
C LYS A 339 11.98 -27.19 -7.98
N VAL A 340 10.73 -26.84 -7.73
CA VAL A 340 9.55 -27.45 -8.35
C VAL A 340 8.80 -26.43 -9.21
N ARG A 341 8.07 -26.91 -10.21
CA ARG A 341 7.14 -26.09 -10.99
C ARG A 341 5.77 -26.16 -10.35
N ILE A 342 5.16 -24.99 -10.13
CA ILE A 342 3.89 -24.83 -9.42
C ILE A 342 2.90 -24.12 -10.34
N TYR A 343 1.68 -24.63 -10.42
CA TYR A 343 0.56 -24.00 -11.12
C TYR A 343 0.20 -22.66 -10.50
N GLN A 344 -0.10 -21.70 -11.35
CA GLN A 344 -0.48 -20.34 -10.97
C GLN A 344 -1.90 -20.06 -11.50
N PRO A 345 -2.94 -20.60 -10.84
CA PRO A 345 -4.33 -20.49 -11.32
C PRO A 345 -4.85 -19.06 -11.38
N MET A 346 -4.23 -18.13 -10.62
CA MET A 346 -4.57 -16.70 -10.66
C MET A 346 -4.08 -16.00 -11.93
N VAL A 347 -3.24 -16.64 -12.74
CA VAL A 347 -2.74 -16.10 -14.01
C VAL A 347 -3.61 -16.65 -15.13
N THR A 348 -4.62 -15.88 -15.54
CA THR A 348 -5.56 -16.29 -16.59
C THR A 348 -5.25 -15.61 -17.93
N ASN A 349 -4.93 -14.31 -17.91
CA ASN A 349 -4.63 -13.51 -19.10
C ASN A 349 -3.33 -12.69 -18.90
N PRO A 350 -2.15 -13.32 -18.97
CA PRO A 350 -0.88 -12.62 -18.83
C PRO A 350 -0.54 -11.80 -20.08
N ILE A 351 0.33 -10.83 -19.90
CA ILE A 351 0.94 -10.06 -20.98
C ILE A 351 2.03 -10.92 -21.65
N HIS A 352 1.96 -11.03 -22.97
CA HIS A 352 3.01 -11.63 -23.80
C HIS A 352 4.10 -10.58 -24.07
N LEU A 353 5.09 -10.48 -23.17
CA LEU A 353 6.02 -9.35 -23.14
C LEU A 353 6.98 -9.32 -24.34
N LYS A 354 7.71 -10.41 -24.56
CA LYS A 354 8.68 -10.53 -25.67
C LYS A 354 8.81 -11.97 -26.11
N LYS A 355 9.23 -12.16 -27.37
CA LYS A 355 9.53 -13.49 -27.91
C LYS A 355 10.76 -14.10 -27.23
N GLN A 356 10.71 -15.40 -26.99
CA GLN A 356 11.87 -16.17 -26.57
C GLN A 356 12.84 -16.31 -27.74
N ARG A 357 14.14 -16.28 -27.44
CA ARG A 357 15.20 -16.46 -28.44
C ARG A 357 15.12 -17.85 -29.08
N ASP A 358 14.97 -18.86 -28.23
CA ASP A 358 15.05 -20.26 -28.63
C ASP A 358 13.64 -20.81 -28.88
N LYS A 359 13.38 -21.28 -30.11
CA LYS A 359 12.10 -21.86 -30.52
C LYS A 359 12.29 -23.32 -30.89
N SER A 360 11.27 -24.13 -30.59
CA SER A 360 11.24 -25.51 -31.05
C SER A 360 10.94 -25.54 -32.55
N LEU A 361 11.95 -25.85 -33.37
CA LEU A 361 11.82 -25.93 -34.82
C LEU A 361 11.01 -27.16 -35.27
N LEU A 362 11.18 -28.30 -34.57
CA LEU A 362 10.54 -29.57 -34.93
C LEU A 362 9.06 -29.65 -34.54
N LYS A 363 8.70 -29.05 -33.40
CA LYS A 363 7.31 -29.00 -32.90
C LYS A 363 7.03 -27.59 -32.39
N PRO A 364 6.56 -26.68 -33.25
CA PRO A 364 6.20 -25.32 -32.85
C PRO A 364 5.17 -25.35 -31.72
N LYS A 365 5.39 -24.53 -30.70
CA LYS A 365 4.50 -24.43 -29.54
C LYS A 365 4.29 -22.94 -29.25
N PRO A 366 3.35 -22.28 -29.94
CA PRO A 366 3.17 -20.83 -29.87
C PRO A 366 3.03 -20.31 -28.44
N TYR A 367 2.35 -21.07 -27.57
CA TYR A 367 2.17 -20.74 -26.16
C TYR A 367 3.49 -20.67 -25.36
N LYS A 368 4.58 -21.29 -25.82
CA LYS A 368 5.91 -21.21 -25.18
C LYS A 368 6.83 -20.16 -25.80
N GLU A 369 6.43 -19.52 -26.89
CA GLU A 369 7.32 -18.64 -27.64
C GLU A 369 7.45 -17.24 -27.05
N HIS A 370 6.71 -16.93 -25.98
CA HIS A 370 6.74 -15.63 -25.31
C HIS A 370 7.11 -15.76 -23.83
N TYR A 371 7.65 -14.69 -23.27
CA TYR A 371 7.71 -14.49 -21.83
C TYR A 371 6.37 -13.96 -21.35
N HIS A 372 5.77 -14.65 -20.38
CA HIS A 372 4.46 -14.29 -19.82
C HIS A 372 4.63 -13.60 -18.47
N VAL A 373 3.99 -12.46 -18.29
CA VAL A 373 4.03 -11.68 -17.04
C VAL A 373 2.63 -11.21 -16.66
N MET A 374 2.36 -11.03 -15.37
CA MET A 374 1.09 -10.43 -14.94
C MET A 374 1.11 -8.92 -15.13
N ASN A 375 -0.04 -8.34 -15.48
CA ASN A 375 -0.22 -6.89 -15.48
C ASN A 375 -0.05 -6.32 -14.05
N ASP A 376 0.58 -5.15 -13.94
CA ASP A 376 0.78 -4.43 -12.66
C ASP A 376 -0.11 -3.18 -12.57
N GLY A 377 -1.39 -3.41 -12.87
CA GLY A 377 -2.44 -2.39 -12.84
C GLY A 377 -2.60 -1.63 -14.15
N ASN A 378 -3.79 -1.08 -14.33
CA ASN A 378 -4.15 -0.31 -15.50
C ASN A 378 -3.84 1.18 -15.29
N TYR A 379 -3.51 1.88 -16.37
CA TYR A 379 -3.18 3.31 -16.32
C TYR A 379 -4.45 4.16 -16.27
N LEU A 380 -5.40 3.87 -17.16
CA LEU A 380 -6.65 4.59 -17.27
C LEU A 380 -7.78 3.69 -17.76
N MET A 381 -9.01 4.16 -17.57
CA MET A 381 -10.22 3.61 -18.16
C MET A 381 -11.01 4.78 -18.77
N ALA A 382 -11.42 4.63 -20.02
CA ALA A 382 -12.38 5.51 -20.68
C ALA A 382 -13.78 4.96 -20.46
N ILE A 383 -14.73 5.84 -20.16
CA ILE A 383 -16.15 5.55 -20.11
C ILE A 383 -16.81 6.29 -21.27
N TYR A 384 -17.55 5.55 -22.08
CA TYR A 384 -18.35 6.07 -23.19
C TYR A 384 -19.81 6.00 -22.77
N GLU A 385 -20.59 7.03 -23.09
CA GLU A 385 -21.99 7.09 -22.71
C GLU A 385 -22.84 7.56 -23.89
N GLY A 386 -23.93 6.84 -24.18
CA GLY A 386 -24.89 7.19 -25.20
C GLY A 386 -26.31 6.82 -24.77
N LEU A 387 -27.31 7.33 -25.48
CA LEU A 387 -28.71 7.05 -25.20
C LEU A 387 -29.26 6.04 -26.20
N ASP A 388 -29.96 5.02 -25.69
CA ASP A 388 -30.76 4.13 -26.54
C ASP A 388 -32.01 4.86 -27.06
N LYS A 389 -32.69 4.29 -28.07
CA LYS A 389 -33.95 4.81 -28.66
C LYS A 389 -35.06 5.06 -27.62
N LYS A 390 -34.97 4.43 -26.44
CA LYS A 390 -35.88 4.58 -25.30
C LYS A 390 -35.42 5.61 -24.25
N GLY A 391 -34.37 6.38 -24.52
CA GLY A 391 -33.80 7.36 -23.59
C GLY A 391 -33.01 6.76 -22.42
N LYS A 392 -32.68 5.47 -22.46
CA LYS A 392 -31.90 4.80 -21.41
C LYS A 392 -30.40 4.94 -21.67
N ILE A 393 -29.65 5.29 -20.63
CA ILE A 393 -28.19 5.36 -20.67
C ILE A 393 -27.60 3.98 -20.97
N LYS A 394 -26.74 3.94 -21.99
CA LYS A 394 -25.88 2.82 -22.36
C LYS A 394 -24.42 3.25 -22.22
N ARG A 395 -23.60 2.36 -21.66
CA ARG A 395 -22.18 2.60 -21.45
C ARG A 395 -21.35 1.54 -22.13
N ASP A 396 -20.21 1.97 -22.63
CA ASP A 396 -19.11 1.11 -23.04
C ASP A 396 -17.82 1.62 -22.36
N PHE A 397 -16.75 0.85 -22.42
CA PHE A 397 -15.49 1.20 -21.80
C PHE A 397 -14.29 0.82 -22.67
N GLU A 398 -13.15 1.43 -22.38
CA GLU A 398 -11.85 0.99 -22.91
C GLU A 398 -10.82 1.12 -21.78
N ILE A 399 -10.00 0.10 -21.57
CA ILE A 399 -8.95 0.11 -20.54
C ILE A 399 -7.60 0.06 -21.24
N ARG A 400 -6.66 0.89 -20.77
CA ARG A 400 -5.26 0.82 -21.19
C ARG A 400 -4.39 0.46 -20.01
N SER A 401 -3.61 -0.61 -20.17
CA SER A 401 -2.56 -0.98 -19.24
C SER A 401 -1.46 0.08 -19.21
N LYS A 402 -0.64 0.06 -18.15
CA LYS A 402 0.55 0.94 -18.10
C LYS A 402 1.55 0.63 -19.20
N LEU A 403 1.61 -0.63 -19.66
CA LEU A 403 2.47 -1.05 -20.76
C LEU A 403 2.03 -0.39 -22.07
N GLU A 404 0.76 -0.54 -22.46
CA GLU A 404 0.21 0.07 -23.69
C GLU A 404 0.33 1.60 -23.67
N ALA A 405 -0.05 2.23 -22.55
CA ALA A 405 0.11 3.66 -22.39
C ALA A 405 1.59 4.09 -22.42
N GLY A 406 2.48 3.25 -21.89
CA GLY A 406 3.92 3.46 -21.93
C GLY A 406 4.48 3.43 -23.35
N GLU A 407 3.99 2.51 -24.20
CA GLU A 407 4.36 2.46 -25.61
C GLU A 407 3.93 3.71 -26.36
N TYR A 408 2.71 4.19 -26.09
CA TYR A 408 2.21 5.44 -26.64
C TYR A 408 3.04 6.66 -26.19
N TYR A 409 3.44 6.73 -24.92
CA TYR A 409 4.16 7.88 -24.37
C TYR A 409 5.67 7.90 -24.64
N LYS A 410 6.23 6.93 -25.36
CA LYS A 410 7.64 6.94 -25.79
C LYS A 410 7.98 8.28 -26.47
N LEU A 411 9.19 8.78 -26.22
CA LEU A 411 9.63 10.06 -26.78
C LEU A 411 9.72 9.99 -28.31
N SER A 412 10.15 8.84 -28.84
CA SER A 412 10.15 8.52 -30.26
C SER A 412 8.76 8.67 -30.86
N VAL A 413 7.74 8.08 -30.24
CA VAL A 413 6.33 8.12 -30.69
C VAL A 413 5.75 9.53 -30.59
N LYS A 414 5.96 10.23 -29.47
CA LYS A 414 5.47 11.61 -29.28
C LYS A 414 5.94 12.59 -30.35
N LYS A 415 7.17 12.42 -30.86
CA LYS A 415 7.69 13.27 -31.94
C LYS A 415 6.87 13.12 -33.23
N PHE A 416 6.40 11.92 -33.53
CA PHE A 416 5.55 11.66 -34.70
C PHE A 416 4.13 12.18 -34.48
N ILE A 417 3.52 11.94 -33.31
CA ILE A 417 2.14 12.37 -33.03
C ILE A 417 2.01 13.90 -33.04
N ASN A 418 2.96 14.62 -32.41
CA ASN A 418 2.93 16.08 -32.38
C ASN A 418 3.08 16.71 -33.77
N GLN A 419 3.57 15.99 -34.77
CA GLN A 419 3.63 16.46 -36.16
C GLN A 419 2.29 16.33 -36.89
N GLN A 420 1.35 15.55 -36.36
CA GLN A 420 0.05 15.27 -36.96
C GLN A 420 -1.11 16.09 -36.36
N ASP A 421 -0.84 17.01 -35.42
CA ASP A 421 -1.83 17.84 -34.71
C ASP A 421 -2.99 17.06 -34.04
N VAL A 422 -2.78 15.76 -33.77
CA VAL A 422 -3.74 14.89 -33.09
C VAL A 422 -3.74 15.20 -31.58
N SER A 423 -4.92 15.27 -30.96
CA SER A 423 -4.98 15.54 -29.52
C SER A 423 -4.29 14.42 -28.72
N PRO A 424 -3.65 14.71 -27.57
CA PRO A 424 -2.84 13.73 -26.85
C PRO A 424 -3.58 12.45 -26.44
N ASN A 425 -4.91 12.47 -26.41
CA ASN A 425 -5.75 11.34 -26.01
C ASN A 425 -6.34 10.57 -27.21
N GLU A 426 -6.55 11.21 -28.37
CA GLU A 426 -7.08 10.57 -29.59
C GLU A 426 -6.24 9.40 -30.08
N GLY A 427 -4.91 9.48 -29.91
CA GLY A 427 -4.01 8.39 -30.27
C GLY A 427 -3.97 7.22 -29.27
N LEU A 428 -4.55 7.38 -28.08
CA LEU A 428 -4.53 6.36 -27.01
C LEU A 428 -5.89 5.67 -26.84
N LEU A 429 -6.98 6.40 -27.10
CA LEU A 429 -8.36 5.98 -26.92
C LEU A 429 -9.22 6.51 -28.08
N PRO A 430 -10.20 5.73 -28.58
CA PRO A 430 -11.17 6.26 -29.53
C PRO A 430 -12.01 7.37 -28.88
N LEU A 431 -12.47 8.35 -29.65
CA LEU A 431 -13.36 9.41 -29.15
C LEU A 431 -14.83 8.97 -29.08
N VAL A 432 -15.23 8.04 -29.93
CA VAL A 432 -16.59 7.51 -30.03
C VAL A 432 -16.49 5.99 -30.20
N LYS A 433 -17.38 5.27 -29.54
CA LYS A 433 -17.61 3.84 -29.79
C LYS A 433 -19.04 3.64 -30.28
N SER A 434 -19.21 2.72 -31.22
CA SER A 434 -20.53 2.39 -31.76
C SER A 434 -20.82 0.92 -31.49
N ALA A 435 -21.92 0.64 -30.80
CA ALA A 435 -22.39 -0.73 -30.54
C ALA A 435 -23.91 -0.78 -30.69
N ASN A 436 -24.44 -1.81 -31.38
CA ASN A 436 -25.88 -2.00 -31.59
C ASN A 436 -26.62 -0.76 -32.15
N ASN A 437 -26.00 -0.04 -33.11
CA ASN A 437 -26.51 1.22 -33.69
C ASN A 437 -26.67 2.38 -32.69
N ILE A 438 -25.93 2.35 -31.58
CA ILE A 438 -25.85 3.45 -30.61
C ILE A 438 -24.45 4.01 -30.67
N GLU A 439 -24.33 5.30 -30.97
CA GLU A 439 -23.08 6.05 -30.84
C GLU A 439 -22.90 6.51 -29.39
N MET A 440 -21.75 6.16 -28.81
CA MET A 440 -21.41 6.46 -27.43
C MET A 440 -20.13 7.32 -27.46
N PRO A 441 -20.25 8.65 -27.37
CA PRO A 441 -19.10 9.53 -27.21
C PRO A 441 -18.38 9.30 -25.88
N LEU A 442 -17.10 9.64 -25.83
CA LEU A 442 -16.28 9.61 -24.63
C LEU A 442 -16.86 10.57 -23.58
N LYS A 443 -17.35 10.02 -22.47
CA LYS A 443 -17.89 10.79 -21.34
C LYS A 443 -16.79 11.25 -20.38
N ALA A 444 -15.91 10.33 -19.99
CA ALA A 444 -14.82 10.64 -19.05
C ALA A 444 -13.65 9.65 -19.17
N ILE A 445 -12.45 10.13 -18.84
CA ILE A 445 -11.26 9.29 -18.62
C ILE A 445 -10.96 9.27 -17.12
N ILE A 446 -11.08 8.10 -16.50
CA ILE A 446 -10.79 7.90 -15.09
C ILE A 446 -9.43 7.21 -14.89
N LYS A 447 -8.68 7.65 -13.87
CA LYS A 447 -7.39 7.11 -13.47
C LYS A 447 -7.43 6.71 -12.00
N ILE A 448 -6.46 5.93 -11.56
CA ILE A 448 -6.27 5.67 -10.13
C ILE A 448 -6.02 7.01 -9.43
N GLY A 449 -6.85 7.32 -8.43
CA GLY A 449 -6.83 8.57 -7.69
C GLY A 449 -7.86 9.61 -8.10
N THR A 450 -8.55 9.44 -9.24
CA THR A 450 -9.65 10.33 -9.63
C THR A 450 -10.76 10.28 -8.58
N MET A 451 -11.26 11.44 -8.18
CA MET A 451 -12.37 11.58 -7.25
C MET A 451 -13.70 11.55 -8.01
N VAL A 452 -14.72 10.96 -7.40
CA VAL A 452 -16.04 10.80 -8.01
C VAL A 452 -17.13 10.99 -6.96
N ILE A 453 -18.29 11.52 -7.36
CA ILE A 453 -19.47 11.66 -6.50
C ILE A 453 -20.59 10.79 -7.08
N LEU A 454 -21.06 9.82 -6.31
CA LEU A 454 -22.09 8.88 -6.75
C LEU A 454 -23.49 9.52 -6.69
N TRP A 455 -24.33 9.17 -7.66
CA TRP A 455 -25.73 9.57 -7.73
C TRP A 455 -26.64 8.36 -8.00
N GLU A 456 -27.89 8.48 -7.59
CA GLU A 456 -28.88 7.40 -7.69
C GLU A 456 -29.87 7.65 -8.82
N LYS A 457 -30.58 8.79 -8.83
CA LYS A 457 -31.63 9.08 -9.80
C LYS A 457 -31.12 9.91 -10.97
N SER A 458 -30.41 11.00 -10.68
CA SER A 458 -29.88 11.90 -11.71
C SER A 458 -28.58 12.56 -11.27
N PRO A 459 -27.71 12.96 -12.22
CA PRO A 459 -26.53 13.81 -11.94
C PRO A 459 -26.88 15.12 -11.21
N GLU A 460 -28.06 15.67 -11.49
CA GLU A 460 -28.54 16.95 -10.96
C GLU A 460 -28.78 16.90 -9.45
N GLU A 461 -29.21 15.75 -8.93
CA GLU A 461 -29.59 15.61 -7.51
C GLU A 461 -28.44 15.96 -6.56
N VAL A 462 -27.19 15.75 -6.98
CA VAL A 462 -26.00 15.97 -6.15
C VAL A 462 -25.87 17.44 -5.74
N TRP A 463 -26.35 18.36 -6.57
CA TRP A 463 -26.20 19.80 -6.36
C TRP A 463 -27.18 20.38 -5.35
N ASP A 464 -28.27 19.65 -5.06
CA ASP A 464 -29.28 20.04 -4.08
C ASP A 464 -29.04 19.40 -2.70
N LEU A 465 -27.98 18.60 -2.55
CA LEU A 465 -27.65 17.90 -1.31
C LEU A 465 -26.89 18.78 -0.31
N SER A 466 -27.03 18.43 0.97
CA SER A 466 -26.17 18.94 2.03
C SER A 466 -24.72 18.46 1.85
N ILE A 467 -23.76 19.22 2.40
CA ILE A 467 -22.34 18.84 2.42
C ILE A 467 -22.14 17.45 3.04
N SER A 468 -22.85 17.16 4.13
CA SER A 468 -22.82 15.87 4.82
C SER A 468 -23.28 14.72 3.91
N ASP A 469 -24.29 14.94 3.09
CA ASP A 469 -24.79 13.89 2.18
C ASP A 469 -23.90 13.72 0.95
N ILE A 470 -23.28 14.79 0.45
CA ILE A 470 -22.23 14.70 -0.57
C ILE A 470 -21.02 13.94 -0.01
N ASN A 471 -20.64 14.21 1.25
CA ASN A 471 -19.54 13.51 1.90
C ASN A 471 -19.76 12.01 1.88
N LYS A 472 -20.96 11.51 2.20
CA LYS A 472 -21.30 10.06 2.13
C LYS A 472 -21.19 9.45 0.72
N ARG A 473 -21.21 10.28 -0.32
CA ARG A 473 -21.26 9.87 -1.75
C ARG A 473 -19.93 10.06 -2.47
N ILE A 474 -18.93 10.69 -1.86
CA ILE A 474 -17.65 10.98 -2.51
C ILE A 474 -16.65 9.83 -2.29
N TYR A 475 -16.06 9.38 -3.38
CA TYR A 475 -15.12 8.27 -3.40
C TYR A 475 -13.89 8.60 -4.25
N LYS A 476 -12.79 7.90 -3.96
CA LYS A 476 -11.56 7.88 -4.75
C LYS A 476 -11.43 6.56 -5.49
N ILE A 477 -11.11 6.60 -6.77
CA ILE A 477 -10.84 5.37 -7.55
C ILE A 477 -9.51 4.76 -7.10
N ILE A 478 -9.52 3.49 -6.71
CA ILE A 478 -8.33 2.73 -6.26
C ILE A 478 -8.00 1.53 -7.14
N GLY A 479 -8.93 1.08 -7.98
CA GLY A 479 -8.71 -0.08 -8.85
C GLY A 479 -9.53 0.01 -10.14
N LEU A 480 -8.92 -0.41 -11.24
CA LEU A 480 -9.53 -0.49 -12.57
C LEU A 480 -9.15 -1.84 -13.17
N SER A 481 -10.13 -2.65 -13.56
CA SER A 481 -9.88 -3.96 -14.17
C SER A 481 -10.94 -4.33 -15.19
N ASN A 482 -10.63 -5.30 -16.05
CA ASN A 482 -11.59 -5.92 -16.97
C ASN A 482 -11.94 -7.33 -16.46
N GLN A 483 -13.23 -7.60 -16.28
CA GLN A 483 -13.76 -8.91 -15.95
C GLN A 483 -14.35 -9.55 -17.23
N ARG A 484 -13.81 -10.71 -17.61
CA ARG A 484 -14.32 -11.52 -18.74
C ARG A 484 -15.18 -12.65 -18.20
N ILE A 485 -16.41 -12.74 -18.67
CA ILE A 485 -17.36 -13.78 -18.29
C ILE A 485 -17.75 -14.55 -19.56
N THR A 486 -17.39 -15.82 -19.63
CA THR A 486 -17.81 -16.71 -20.70
C THR A 486 -19.24 -17.20 -20.43
N SER A 487 -20.16 -16.95 -21.36
CA SER A 487 -21.52 -17.49 -21.31
C SER A 487 -21.54 -19.00 -21.56
N SER A 488 -22.66 -19.64 -21.22
CA SER A 488 -22.88 -21.06 -21.55
C SER A 488 -22.81 -21.36 -23.05
N SER A 489 -23.00 -20.34 -23.90
CA SER A 489 -22.90 -20.43 -25.37
C SER A 489 -21.48 -20.19 -25.90
N GLY A 490 -20.48 -20.01 -25.03
CA GLY A 490 -19.08 -19.75 -25.41
C GLY A 490 -18.75 -18.29 -25.72
N ASN A 491 -19.73 -17.37 -25.68
CA ASN A 491 -19.49 -15.94 -25.92
C ASN A 491 -18.81 -15.29 -24.71
N ILE A 492 -17.79 -14.48 -24.96
CA ILE A 492 -17.06 -13.76 -23.91
C ILE A 492 -17.68 -12.36 -23.76
N ASN A 493 -18.32 -12.12 -22.62
CA ASN A 493 -18.80 -10.80 -22.24
C ASN A 493 -17.75 -10.11 -21.37
N GLU A 494 -17.37 -8.88 -21.73
CA GLU A 494 -16.40 -8.07 -20.99
C GLU A 494 -17.11 -7.00 -20.15
N TYR A 495 -16.66 -6.83 -18.91
CA TYR A 495 -17.17 -5.82 -18.00
C TYR A 495 -16.02 -5.09 -17.32
N ALA A 496 -15.93 -3.78 -17.53
CA ALA A 496 -15.08 -2.95 -16.69
C ALA A 496 -15.58 -2.99 -15.25
N THR A 497 -14.64 -3.22 -14.33
CA THR A 497 -14.81 -3.17 -12.89
C THR A 497 -14.02 -1.99 -12.35
N ILE A 498 -14.70 -1.16 -11.55
CA ILE A 498 -14.15 0.02 -10.90
C ILE A 498 -14.24 -0.22 -9.39
N VAL A 499 -13.10 -0.17 -8.71
CA VAL A 499 -13.01 -0.27 -7.25
C VAL A 499 -12.70 1.11 -6.69
N MET A 500 -13.51 1.53 -5.73
CA MET A 500 -13.48 2.86 -5.15
C MET A 500 -13.38 2.78 -3.64
N ARG A 501 -12.73 3.76 -3.02
CA ARG A 501 -12.60 3.89 -1.57
C ARG A 501 -13.22 5.20 -1.11
N TYR A 502 -13.96 5.15 -0.02
CA TYR A 502 -14.49 6.33 0.64
C TYR A 502 -13.36 7.30 0.99
N THR A 503 -13.52 8.59 0.71
CA THR A 503 -12.41 9.55 0.72
C THR A 503 -11.80 9.78 2.10
N GLN A 504 -12.62 9.67 3.14
CA GLN A 504 -12.18 9.81 4.52
C GLN A 504 -11.60 8.49 5.09
N GLU A 505 -11.78 7.33 4.43
CA GLU A 505 -11.31 6.04 4.94
C GLU A 505 -9.77 5.92 4.91
N ALA A 506 -9.16 5.84 6.10
CA ALA A 506 -7.72 5.81 6.31
C ALA A 506 -7.17 4.41 6.65
N ARG A 507 -8.02 3.40 6.86
CA ARG A 507 -7.52 2.04 7.17
C ARG A 507 -6.71 1.45 6.03
N PRO A 508 -5.73 0.58 6.34
CA PRO A 508 -5.03 -0.22 5.35
C PRO A 508 -6.01 -0.97 4.45
N GLY A 509 -5.70 -1.07 3.16
CA GLY A 509 -6.59 -1.75 2.21
C GLY A 509 -6.80 -3.24 2.50
N THR A 510 -5.86 -3.86 3.22
CA THR A 510 -5.91 -5.25 3.68
C THR A 510 -7.02 -5.50 4.71
N ASP A 511 -7.42 -4.47 5.43
CA ASP A 511 -8.35 -4.58 6.57
C ASP A 511 -9.79 -4.28 6.13
N LEU A 512 -9.97 -3.93 4.85
CA LEU A 512 -11.23 -3.46 4.28
C LEU A 512 -11.82 -4.52 3.34
N LYS A 513 -13.10 -4.82 3.53
CA LYS A 513 -13.85 -5.66 2.61
C LYS A 513 -14.37 -4.83 1.43
N VAL A 514 -14.12 -5.31 0.22
CA VAL A 514 -14.73 -4.76 -1.00
C VAL A 514 -16.17 -5.25 -1.09
N MET A 515 -17.12 -4.33 -1.20
CA MET A 515 -18.54 -4.64 -1.36
C MET A 515 -19.03 -4.23 -2.76
N ASP A 516 -19.75 -5.14 -3.43
CA ASP A 516 -20.32 -4.88 -4.75
C ASP A 516 -21.64 -4.07 -4.66
N GLY A 517 -22.04 -3.45 -5.78
CA GLY A 517 -23.39 -2.91 -5.98
C GLY A 517 -23.46 -1.42 -6.30
N ALA A 518 -24.51 -1.05 -7.04
CA ALA A 518 -24.84 0.34 -7.35
C ALA A 518 -25.13 1.16 -6.10
N PHE A 519 -24.91 2.47 -6.18
CA PHE A 519 -25.23 3.38 -5.09
C PHE A 519 -26.74 3.49 -4.89
N GLN A 520 -27.18 3.40 -3.64
CA GLN A 520 -28.58 3.54 -3.23
C GLN A 520 -28.65 4.38 -1.96
N THR A 521 -29.57 5.35 -1.93
CA THR A 521 -29.76 6.18 -0.74
C THR A 521 -30.27 5.32 0.42
N GLY A 522 -29.61 5.42 1.58
CA GLY A 522 -29.97 4.65 2.78
C GLY A 522 -29.36 3.25 2.87
N GLU A 523 -28.47 2.86 1.96
CA GLU A 523 -27.73 1.60 2.08
C GLU A 523 -26.71 1.63 3.24
N GLU A 524 -26.29 0.44 3.68
CA GLU A 524 -25.20 0.31 4.66
C GLU A 524 -23.90 0.94 4.13
N PHE A 525 -23.14 1.59 5.02
CA PHE A 525 -21.92 2.28 4.66
C PHE A 525 -20.89 1.34 4.01
N LYS A 526 -20.45 1.68 2.79
CA LYS A 526 -19.43 0.94 2.05
C LYS A 526 -18.11 1.69 2.00
N ALA A 527 -17.16 1.30 2.85
CA ALA A 527 -15.79 1.83 2.88
C ALA A 527 -15.04 1.59 1.56
N GLN A 528 -15.21 0.39 0.97
CA GLN A 528 -14.75 0.07 -0.37
C GLN A 528 -15.91 -0.47 -1.20
N ARG A 529 -16.15 0.16 -2.36
CA ARG A 529 -17.21 -0.21 -3.27
C ARG A 529 -16.63 -0.69 -4.60
N LYS A 530 -17.18 -1.78 -5.13
CA LYS A 530 -16.91 -2.26 -6.48
C LYS A 530 -18.16 -2.14 -7.34
N MET A 531 -18.00 -1.56 -8.53
CA MET A 531 -19.08 -1.35 -9.49
C MET A 531 -18.63 -1.74 -10.89
N ASN A 532 -19.57 -2.24 -11.69
CA ASN A 532 -19.34 -2.39 -13.12
C ASN A 532 -19.58 -1.05 -13.83
N HIS A 533 -18.96 -0.83 -14.99
CA HIS A 533 -19.16 0.39 -15.79
C HIS A 533 -20.64 0.69 -16.07
N ASN A 534 -21.46 -0.34 -16.32
CA ASN A 534 -22.90 -0.17 -16.52
C ASN A 534 -23.64 0.41 -15.31
N GLN A 535 -23.14 0.17 -14.10
CA GLN A 535 -23.72 0.66 -12.85
C GLN A 535 -23.11 2.01 -12.43
N PHE A 536 -22.07 2.49 -13.12
CA PHE A 536 -21.24 3.64 -12.72
C PHE A 536 -21.94 4.98 -12.93
N ASN A 537 -22.93 5.25 -12.07
CA ASN A 537 -23.62 6.52 -11.95
C ASN A 537 -22.82 7.46 -11.05
N ALA A 538 -21.88 8.18 -11.66
CA ALA A 538 -20.98 9.06 -10.93
C ALA A 538 -20.68 10.36 -11.70
N LEU A 539 -20.60 11.47 -10.98
CA LEU A 539 -19.92 12.68 -11.44
C LEU A 539 -18.41 12.46 -11.29
N VAL A 540 -17.63 12.90 -12.27
CA VAL A 540 -16.18 12.68 -12.33
C VAL A 540 -15.41 14.00 -12.16
N GLU A 541 -14.45 14.01 -11.25
CA GLU A 541 -13.57 15.17 -11.04
C GLU A 541 -12.78 15.49 -12.33
N GLY A 542 -12.75 16.77 -12.69
CA GLY A 542 -12.12 17.28 -13.90
C GLY A 542 -13.03 17.31 -15.13
N TYR A 543 -14.18 16.63 -15.09
CA TYR A 543 -15.19 16.65 -16.16
C TYR A 543 -16.48 17.31 -15.69
N ASP A 544 -17.05 16.82 -14.58
CA ASP A 544 -18.35 17.30 -14.07
C ASP A 544 -18.19 18.27 -12.89
N PHE A 545 -17.10 18.14 -12.11
CA PHE A 545 -16.82 18.99 -10.97
C PHE A 545 -15.33 19.16 -10.70
N LYS A 546 -14.95 20.14 -9.89
CA LYS A 546 -13.61 20.30 -9.32
C LYS A 546 -13.67 20.64 -7.84
N ILE A 547 -12.69 20.17 -7.07
CA ILE A 547 -12.49 20.57 -5.69
C ILE A 547 -11.47 21.73 -5.68
N THR A 548 -11.87 22.87 -5.12
CA THR A 548 -10.99 24.04 -4.99
C THR A 548 -9.98 23.86 -3.84
N ALA A 549 -8.91 24.66 -3.85
CA ALA A 549 -7.94 24.70 -2.75
C ALA A 549 -8.57 25.06 -1.40
N THR A 550 -9.69 25.80 -1.41
CA THR A 550 -10.47 26.13 -0.22
C THR A 550 -11.47 25.04 0.18
N GLY A 551 -11.48 23.88 -0.50
CA GLY A 551 -12.34 22.75 -0.17
C GLY A 551 -13.77 22.82 -0.69
N LYS A 552 -14.10 23.78 -1.57
CA LYS A 552 -15.44 23.88 -2.19
C LYS A 552 -15.51 23.05 -3.46
N ILE A 553 -16.63 22.33 -3.64
CA ILE A 553 -16.98 21.63 -4.88
C ILE A 553 -17.63 22.63 -5.83
N ILE A 554 -17.09 22.73 -7.04
CA ILE A 554 -17.62 23.61 -8.10
C ILE A 554 -17.99 22.75 -9.29
N ARG A 555 -19.22 22.93 -9.80
CA ARG A 555 -19.69 22.33 -11.04
C ARG A 555 -18.91 22.87 -12.23
N ILE A 556 -18.43 21.98 -13.09
CA ILE A 556 -17.86 22.33 -14.39
C ILE A 556 -19.03 22.33 -15.38
N LYS A 557 -19.21 23.43 -16.11
CA LYS A 557 -20.22 23.56 -17.16
C LYS A 557 -19.65 23.18 -18.50
#